data_AF-A0A261Y6I4-F1
#
_entry.id   AF-A0A261Y6I4-F1
#
_cell.length_a   1.000
_cell.length_b   1.000
_cell.length_c   1.000
_cell.angle_alpha   90.00
_cell.angle_beta   90.00
_cell.angle_gamma   90.00
#
_symmetry.space_group_name_H-M   'P 1'
#
loop_
_entity.id
_entity.type
_entity.pdbx_description
1 polymer ?
#
loop_
_entity_poly.entity_id
_entity_poly.type
_entity_poly.pdbx_seq_one_letter_code
_entity_poly.pdbx_strand_id
1 'polypeptide(L)'
;MQELDPDETGRDAETVHRDKSGRKVDLAAKRAEEARARREQMEREEKKMEWGKGLVQRQEQEDRKRRELEEQHKPLARYADDKELNEELKERTLWNDPAAFFLTSASKKKSKGPKRPTYQGHWPPNRFNIPPGYRWDGVDRSNGFEKEYFLRQNSRTALKAEAYAWSAEDM
;
A
#
# COMPACT_ATOMS: atom_id res chain seq x y z
N MET A 1 -73.52 9.60 -4.41
CA MET A 1 -72.34 10.19 -5.09
C MET A 1 -72.11 9.36 -6.33
N GLN A 2 -72.28 9.92 -7.52
CA GLN A 2 -71.97 9.23 -8.77
C GLN A 2 -70.45 9.06 -8.85
N GLU A 3 -69.99 7.82 -8.99
CA GLU A 3 -68.59 7.53 -9.33
C GLU A 3 -68.39 7.89 -10.81
N LEU A 4 -67.56 8.89 -11.08
CA LEU A 4 -67.19 9.29 -12.44
C LEU A 4 -66.17 8.30 -13.01
N ASP A 5 -66.30 7.99 -14.30
CA ASP A 5 -65.43 7.04 -15.00
C ASP A 5 -63.95 7.46 -14.91
N PRO A 6 -63.02 6.50 -14.72
CA PRO A 6 -61.57 6.78 -14.62
C PRO A 6 -61.01 7.51 -15.85
N ASP A 7 -61.60 7.26 -17.03
CA ASP A 7 -61.24 7.88 -18.30
C ASP A 7 -61.60 9.37 -18.37
N GLU A 8 -62.70 9.79 -17.72
CA GLU A 8 -63.11 11.20 -17.67
C GLU A 8 -62.43 11.98 -16.54
N THR A 9 -62.02 11.29 -15.48
CA THR A 9 -61.34 11.91 -14.33
C THR A 9 -59.82 12.03 -14.51
N GLY A 10 -59.24 11.33 -15.50
CA GLY A 10 -57.81 11.36 -15.79
C GLY A 10 -56.94 10.80 -14.66
N ARG A 11 -57.52 10.04 -13.73
CA ARG A 11 -56.88 9.58 -12.49
C ARG A 11 -55.64 8.69 -12.72
N ASP A 12 -55.49 8.12 -13.91
CA ASP A 12 -54.38 7.22 -14.29
C ASP A 12 -53.70 7.60 -15.62
N ALA A 13 -53.82 8.85 -16.07
CA ALA A 13 -53.18 9.28 -17.31
C ALA A 13 -51.64 9.30 -17.20
N GLU A 14 -50.95 8.61 -18.11
CA GLU A 14 -49.48 8.54 -18.12
C GLU A 14 -48.84 9.94 -18.26
N THR A 15 -47.86 10.23 -17.39
CA THR A 15 -47.16 11.52 -17.41
C THR A 15 -46.16 11.58 -18.57
N VAL A 16 -46.47 12.36 -19.61
CA VAL A 16 -45.60 12.56 -20.77
C VAL A 16 -44.61 13.70 -20.52
N HIS A 17 -43.34 13.36 -20.32
CA HIS A 17 -42.28 14.34 -20.18
C HIS A 17 -41.78 14.84 -21.54
N ARG A 18 -41.55 16.16 -21.66
CA ARG A 18 -41.08 16.83 -22.89
C ARG A 18 -39.90 17.76 -22.60
N ASP A 19 -38.98 17.88 -23.55
CA ASP A 19 -37.84 18.81 -23.47
C ASP A 19 -38.27 20.26 -23.77
N LYS A 20 -37.36 21.23 -23.53
CA LYS A 20 -37.56 22.66 -23.84
C LYS A 20 -37.94 22.95 -25.30
N SER A 21 -37.69 22.02 -26.22
CA SER A 21 -38.05 22.10 -27.65
C SER A 21 -39.37 21.37 -28.00
N GLY A 22 -40.06 20.77 -27.01
CA GLY A 22 -41.35 20.10 -27.18
C GLY A 22 -41.29 18.62 -27.60
N ARG A 23 -40.11 18.03 -27.78
CA ARG A 23 -39.97 16.58 -28.06
C ARG A 23 -40.31 15.73 -26.84
N LYS A 24 -41.05 14.63 -27.04
CA LYS A 24 -41.32 13.60 -26.01
C LYS A 24 -40.01 12.92 -25.63
N VAL A 25 -39.74 12.83 -24.32
CA VAL A 25 -38.54 12.19 -23.78
C VAL A 25 -38.93 10.87 -23.15
N ASP A 26 -38.25 9.80 -23.57
CA ASP A 26 -38.37 8.51 -22.93
C ASP A 26 -37.51 8.49 -21.65
N LEU A 27 -38.15 8.52 -20.48
CA LEU A 27 -37.45 8.53 -19.20
C LEU A 27 -36.70 7.23 -18.92
N ALA A 28 -37.16 6.11 -19.47
CA ALA A 28 -36.49 4.83 -19.30
C ALA A 28 -35.17 4.84 -20.08
N ALA A 29 -35.18 5.34 -21.31
CA ALA A 29 -33.98 5.51 -22.12
C ALA A 29 -32.99 6.49 -21.47
N LYS A 30 -33.46 7.65 -21.00
CA LYS A 30 -32.62 8.67 -20.35
C LYS A 30 -32.01 8.16 -19.04
N ARG A 31 -32.77 7.46 -18.21
CA ARG A 31 -32.26 6.86 -16.96
C ARG A 31 -31.24 5.75 -17.23
N ALA A 32 -31.44 4.96 -18.31
CA ALA A 32 -30.47 3.95 -18.73
C ALA A 32 -29.17 4.57 -19.25
N GLU A 33 -29.25 5.68 -19.99
CA GLU A 33 -28.09 6.44 -20.47
C GLU A 33 -27.32 7.07 -19.30
N GLU A 34 -28.02 7.74 -18.38
CA GLU A 34 -27.42 8.29 -17.14
C GLU A 34 -26.76 7.20 -16.29
N ALA A 35 -27.38 6.02 -16.18
CA ALA A 35 -26.79 4.88 -15.47
C ALA A 35 -25.53 4.34 -16.15
N ARG A 36 -25.49 4.29 -17.49
CA ARG A 36 -24.29 3.90 -18.25
C ARG A 36 -23.18 4.93 -18.10
N ALA A 37 -23.49 6.22 -18.26
CA ALA A 37 -22.54 7.30 -18.08
C ALA A 37 -21.96 7.33 -16.66
N ARG A 38 -22.79 7.09 -15.63
CA ARG A 38 -22.32 6.99 -14.24
C ARG A 38 -21.39 5.79 -14.04
N ARG A 39 -21.68 4.63 -14.63
CA ARG A 39 -20.79 3.46 -14.57
C ARG A 39 -19.45 3.72 -15.25
N GLU A 40 -19.45 4.33 -16.43
CA GLU A 40 -18.23 4.67 -17.15
C GLU A 40 -17.38 5.71 -16.40
N GLN A 41 -18.02 6.71 -15.77
CA GLN A 41 -17.33 7.65 -14.88
C GLN A 41 -16.70 6.94 -13.69
N MET A 42 -17.43 6.06 -13.01
CA MET A 42 -16.88 5.28 -11.89
C MET A 42 -15.70 4.40 -12.34
N GLU A 43 -15.79 3.72 -13.49
CA GLU A 43 -14.70 2.91 -14.02
C GLU A 43 -13.45 3.77 -14.36
N ARG A 44 -13.66 4.98 -14.89
CA ARG A 44 -12.57 5.90 -15.20
C ARG A 44 -11.91 6.44 -13.94
N GLU A 45 -12.71 6.73 -12.91
CA GLU A 45 -12.21 7.11 -11.58
C GLU A 45 -11.44 5.96 -10.93
N GLU A 46 -11.95 4.73 -11.00
CA GLU A 46 -11.26 3.53 -10.51
C GLU A 46 -9.92 3.32 -11.21
N LYS A 47 -9.86 3.40 -12.55
CA LYS A 47 -8.60 3.32 -13.31
C LYS A 47 -7.63 4.43 -12.92
N LYS A 48 -8.11 5.66 -12.72
CA LYS A 48 -7.27 6.78 -12.26
C LYS A 48 -6.76 6.55 -10.84
N MET A 49 -7.59 6.00 -9.96
CA MET A 49 -7.22 5.64 -8.59
C MET A 49 -6.22 4.50 -8.56
N GLU A 50 -6.38 3.48 -9.40
CA GLU A 50 -5.44 2.37 -9.54
C GLU A 50 -4.09 2.88 -10.07
N TRP A 51 -4.11 3.71 -11.12
CA TRP A 51 -2.91 4.32 -11.68
C TRP A 51 -2.21 5.26 -10.69
N GLY A 52 -2.97 5.96 -9.85
CA GLY A 52 -2.45 6.84 -8.81
C GLY A 52 -1.82 6.11 -7.62
N LYS A 53 -2.07 4.81 -7.44
CA LYS A 53 -1.46 4.02 -6.36
C LYS A 53 -0.01 3.68 -6.72
N GLY A 54 0.86 3.78 -5.72
CA GLY A 54 2.26 3.41 -5.88
C GLY A 54 2.42 1.90 -6.09
N LEU A 55 3.34 1.49 -6.97
CA LEU A 55 3.66 0.07 -7.21
C LEU A 55 4.02 -0.69 -5.91
N VAL A 56 4.74 -0.03 -5.00
CA VAL A 56 5.09 -0.58 -3.68
C VAL A 56 3.87 -0.81 -2.80
N GLN A 57 2.91 0.12 -2.79
CA GLN A 57 1.69 -0.02 -2.00
C GLN A 57 0.83 -1.19 -2.47
N ARG A 58 0.80 -1.45 -3.79
CA ARG A 58 0.10 -2.61 -4.34
C ARG A 58 0.78 -3.92 -3.96
N GLN A 59 2.11 -3.99 -4.08
CA GLN A 59 2.88 -5.16 -3.67
C GLN A 59 2.73 -5.45 -2.18
N GLU A 60 2.79 -4.42 -1.33
CA GLU A 60 2.61 -4.55 0.11
C GLU A 60 1.21 -5.07 0.48
N GLN A 61 0.16 -4.62 -0.23
CA GLN A 61 -1.20 -5.14 -0.05
C GLN A 61 -1.32 -6.62 -0.45
N GLU A 62 -0.68 -7.04 -1.53
CA GLU A 62 -0.64 -8.43 -1.98
C GLU A 62 0.13 -9.31 -0.99
N ASP A 63 1.31 -8.86 -0.55
CA ASP A 63 2.13 -9.56 0.44
C ASP A 63 1.41 -9.67 1.79
N ARG A 64 0.70 -8.62 2.22
CA ARG A 64 -0.11 -8.65 3.44
C ARG A 64 -1.23 -9.67 3.35
N LYS A 65 -2.00 -9.67 2.25
CA LYS A 65 -3.05 -10.68 2.02
C LYS A 65 -2.49 -12.10 2.02
N ARG A 66 -1.32 -12.31 1.41
CA ARG A 66 -0.66 -13.63 1.44
C ARG A 66 -0.32 -14.05 2.87
N ARG A 67 0.28 -13.16 3.66
CA ARG A 67 0.59 -13.42 5.08
C ARG A 67 -0.67 -13.71 5.90
N GLU A 68 -1.74 -12.93 5.71
CA GLU A 68 -3.02 -13.16 6.38
C GLU A 68 -3.61 -14.55 6.06
N LEU A 69 -3.48 -15.03 4.82
CA LEU A 69 -3.90 -16.38 4.43
C LEU A 69 -3.02 -17.45 5.07
N GLU A 70 -1.70 -17.24 5.14
CA GLU A 70 -0.78 -18.14 5.82
C GLU A 70 -1.05 -18.19 7.34
N GLU A 71 -1.30 -17.04 7.97
CA GLU A 71 -1.58 -16.89 9.40
C GLU A 71 -2.90 -17.52 9.82
N GLN A 72 -3.92 -17.53 8.95
CA GLN A 72 -5.19 -18.24 9.20
C GLN A 72 -5.00 -19.73 9.48
N HIS A 73 -3.94 -20.33 8.94
CA HIS A 73 -3.63 -21.74 9.12
C HIS A 73 -2.60 -22.01 10.23
N LYS A 74 -2.03 -20.98 10.86
CA LYS A 74 -1.00 -21.11 11.89
C LYS A 74 -1.60 -21.13 13.30
N PRO A 75 -1.00 -21.89 14.24
CA PRO A 75 -1.42 -21.85 15.63
C PRO A 75 -1.07 -20.49 16.27
N LEU A 76 -1.86 -20.06 17.26
CA LEU A 76 -1.66 -18.79 17.96
C LEU A 76 -0.30 -18.73 18.70
N ALA A 77 0.11 -19.83 19.31
CA ALA A 77 1.35 -19.94 20.06
C ALA A 77 2.41 -20.69 19.25
N ARG A 78 3.65 -20.18 19.27
CA ARG A 78 4.84 -20.88 18.74
C ARG A 78 5.57 -21.56 19.88
N TYR A 79 5.97 -22.81 19.67
CA TYR A 79 6.74 -23.60 20.63
C TYR A 79 8.16 -23.87 20.11
N ALA A 80 9.03 -24.42 20.97
CA ALA A 80 10.40 -24.78 20.60
C ALA A 80 10.46 -25.77 19.42
N ASP A 81 9.42 -26.60 19.25
CA ASP A 81 9.34 -27.62 18.19
C ASP A 81 8.76 -27.09 16.86
N ASP A 82 8.47 -25.79 16.75
CA ASP A 82 7.93 -25.17 15.53
C ASP A 82 8.94 -25.33 14.37
N LYS A 83 8.52 -26.07 13.33
CA LYS A 83 9.39 -26.42 12.20
C LYS A 83 9.77 -25.19 11.37
N GLU A 84 8.81 -24.32 11.07
CA GLU A 84 9.06 -23.14 10.22
C GLU A 84 10.05 -22.20 10.89
N LEU A 85 9.86 -21.94 12.19
CA LEU A 85 10.77 -21.11 12.97
C LEU A 85 12.18 -21.70 13.05
N ASN A 86 12.28 -23.01 13.30
CA ASN A 86 13.56 -23.69 13.39
C ASN A 86 14.30 -23.71 12.04
N GLU A 87 13.59 -23.82 10.93
CA GLU A 87 14.17 -23.70 9.58
C GLU A 87 14.68 -22.27 9.34
N GLU A 88 13.89 -21.24 9.63
CA GLU A 88 14.30 -19.83 9.50
C GLU A 88 15.56 -19.50 10.34
N LEU A 89 15.62 -20.00 11.58
CA LEU A 89 16.77 -19.79 12.46
C LEU A 89 18.03 -20.49 11.96
N LYS A 90 17.90 -21.69 11.36
CA LYS A 90 19.02 -22.43 10.76
C LYS A 90 19.53 -21.75 9.49
N GLU A 91 18.66 -21.10 8.72
CA GLU A 91 19.04 -20.37 7.51
C GLU A 91 19.77 -19.05 7.82
N ARG A 92 19.59 -18.49 9.01
CA ARG A 92 20.20 -17.21 9.41
C ARG A 92 21.71 -17.34 9.50
N THR A 93 22.41 -16.63 8.62
CA THR A 93 23.88 -16.57 8.63
C THR A 93 24.37 -15.77 9.83
N LEU A 94 25.30 -16.35 10.61
CA LEU A 94 26.02 -15.65 11.67
C LEU A 94 27.34 -15.08 11.13
N TRP A 95 27.66 -13.85 11.54
CA TRP A 95 28.86 -13.14 11.06
C TRP A 95 30.17 -13.75 11.56
N ASN A 96 30.13 -14.42 12.72
CA ASN A 96 31.27 -15.00 13.42
C ASN A 96 31.33 -16.53 13.34
N ASP A 97 30.58 -17.15 12.43
CA ASP A 97 30.57 -18.61 12.27
C ASP A 97 31.83 -19.08 11.52
N PRO A 98 32.74 -19.87 12.15
CA PRO A 98 33.91 -20.41 11.47
C PRO A 98 33.54 -21.38 10.33
N ALA A 99 32.37 -22.01 10.38
CA ALA A 99 31.89 -22.90 9.33
C ALA A 99 31.40 -22.13 8.08
N ALA A 100 31.10 -20.84 8.19
CA ALA A 100 30.59 -20.02 7.09
C ALA A 100 31.51 -20.02 5.86
N PHE A 101 32.83 -20.07 6.08
CA PHE A 101 33.84 -20.16 5.00
C PHE A 101 33.77 -21.48 4.22
N PHE A 102 33.28 -22.56 4.83
CA PHE A 102 33.14 -23.86 4.18
C PHE A 102 31.80 -24.01 3.44
N LEU A 103 30.79 -23.22 3.79
CA LEU A 103 29.43 -23.26 3.21
C LEU A 103 29.27 -22.52 1.87
N THR A 104 30.39 -22.13 1.23
CA THR A 104 30.46 -21.22 0.06
C THR A 104 29.78 -21.70 -1.23
N SER A 105 29.37 -22.98 -1.34
CA SER A 105 28.66 -23.49 -2.52
C SER A 105 27.14 -23.29 -2.48
N ALA A 106 26.53 -23.09 -1.30
CA ALA A 106 25.07 -22.98 -1.16
C ALA A 106 24.52 -21.57 -1.46
N SER A 107 25.35 -20.52 -1.38
CA SER A 107 24.91 -19.12 -1.41
C SER A 107 25.14 -18.38 -2.74
N LYS A 108 25.63 -19.05 -3.80
CA LYS A 108 25.44 -18.55 -5.18
C LYS A 108 23.97 -18.70 -5.55
N LYS A 109 23.10 -17.94 -4.89
CA LYS A 109 21.69 -17.76 -5.23
C LYS A 109 21.69 -17.37 -6.71
N LYS A 110 21.31 -18.31 -7.57
CA LYS A 110 21.07 -18.08 -9.00
C LYS A 110 20.32 -16.75 -9.09
N SER A 111 20.86 -15.78 -9.83
CA SER A 111 20.20 -14.50 -10.02
C SER A 111 18.79 -14.78 -10.54
N LYS A 112 17.77 -14.53 -9.72
CA LYS A 112 16.38 -14.66 -10.12
C LYS A 112 16.13 -13.64 -11.22
N GLY A 113 16.19 -14.08 -12.47
CA GLY A 113 15.83 -13.33 -13.67
C GLY A 113 16.62 -12.03 -13.91
N PRO A 114 16.26 -11.29 -14.97
CA PRO A 114 16.78 -9.94 -15.20
C PRO A 114 16.32 -9.02 -14.06
N LYS A 115 17.27 -8.56 -13.23
CA LYS A 115 17.02 -7.57 -12.19
C LYS A 115 17.22 -6.17 -12.75
N ARG A 116 16.37 -5.23 -12.33
CA ARG A 116 16.64 -3.81 -12.57
C ARG A 116 17.96 -3.44 -11.90
N PRO A 117 18.82 -2.64 -12.56
CA PRO A 117 20.06 -2.19 -11.94
C PRO A 117 19.74 -1.38 -10.68
N THR A 118 20.60 -1.54 -9.67
CA THR A 118 20.59 -0.76 -8.43
C THR A 118 21.82 0.14 -8.40
N TYR A 119 21.74 1.23 -7.63
CA TYR A 119 22.92 2.05 -7.37
C TYR A 119 23.96 1.25 -6.56
N GLN A 120 25.25 1.43 -6.89
CA GLN A 120 26.35 0.66 -6.32
C GLN A 120 27.26 1.48 -5.39
N GLY A 121 27.16 2.82 -5.42
CA GLY A 121 27.97 3.69 -4.58
C GLY A 121 27.42 3.81 -3.16
N HIS A 122 28.09 4.61 -2.33
CA HIS A 122 27.55 5.04 -1.04
C HIS A 122 26.48 6.13 -1.26
N TRP A 123 25.43 6.12 -0.43
CA TRP A 123 24.39 7.15 -0.43
C TRP A 123 24.04 7.59 0.99
N PRO A 124 23.61 8.85 1.18
CA PRO A 124 23.11 9.33 2.47
C PRO A 124 21.87 8.54 2.93
N PRO A 125 21.75 8.21 4.23
CA PRO A 125 20.56 7.57 4.75
C PRO A 125 19.35 8.51 4.67
N ASN A 126 18.17 7.93 4.50
CA ASN A 126 16.89 8.63 4.54
C ASN A 126 15.93 7.90 5.49
N ARG A 127 14.86 8.59 5.92
CA ARG A 127 13.85 8.03 6.85
C ARG A 127 13.24 6.70 6.41
N PHE A 128 13.18 6.45 5.11
CA PHE A 128 12.53 5.27 4.53
C PHE A 128 13.52 4.17 4.13
N ASN A 129 14.82 4.38 4.35
CA ASN A 129 15.91 3.52 3.89
C ASN A 129 15.81 3.12 2.40
N ILE A 130 15.30 4.02 1.55
CA ILE A 130 15.13 3.79 0.11
C ILE A 130 16.45 4.11 -0.59
N PRO A 131 17.06 3.15 -1.33
CA PRO A 131 18.27 3.43 -2.09
C PRO A 131 17.97 4.35 -3.28
N PRO A 132 18.93 5.18 -3.69
CA PRO A 132 18.78 6.00 -4.88
C PRO A 132 18.66 5.13 -6.13
N GLY A 133 18.09 5.72 -7.19
CA GLY A 133 18.03 5.08 -8.49
C GLY A 133 19.42 4.81 -9.06
N TYR A 134 19.56 3.77 -9.89
CA TYR A 134 20.84 3.37 -10.47
C TYR A 134 21.57 4.44 -11.31
N ARG A 135 20.85 5.48 -11.74
CA ARG A 135 21.38 6.61 -12.53
C ARG A 135 21.76 7.81 -11.68
N TRP A 136 21.62 7.72 -10.36
CA TRP A 136 22.03 8.80 -9.47
C TRP A 136 23.55 8.99 -9.57
N ASP A 137 23.99 10.24 -9.61
CA ASP A 137 25.39 10.59 -9.85
C ASP A 137 26.24 10.61 -8.58
N GLY A 138 25.64 10.34 -7.42
CA GLY A 138 26.32 10.36 -6.11
C GLY A 138 26.40 11.74 -5.46
N VAL A 139 25.92 12.80 -6.12
CA VAL A 139 25.96 14.15 -5.56
C VAL A 139 24.69 14.44 -4.78
N ASP A 140 24.84 14.73 -3.49
CA ASP A 140 23.75 15.17 -2.63
C ASP A 140 23.32 16.60 -2.99
N ARG A 141 22.05 16.75 -3.36
CA ARG A 141 21.40 18.03 -3.73
C ARG A 141 20.24 18.36 -2.77
N SER A 142 20.29 17.85 -1.55
CA SER A 142 19.26 18.08 -0.55
C SER A 142 19.39 19.48 0.10
N ASN A 143 18.32 19.89 0.78
CA ASN A 143 18.31 21.07 1.65
C ASN A 143 18.86 20.79 3.07
N GLY A 144 19.35 19.56 3.34
CA GLY A 144 19.82 19.14 4.67
C GLY A 144 18.74 18.61 5.63
N PHE A 145 17.45 18.57 5.25
CA PHE A 145 16.36 18.16 6.14
C PHE A 145 16.55 16.77 6.76
N GLU A 146 16.90 15.76 5.96
CA GLU A 146 17.07 14.39 6.44
C GLU A 146 18.22 14.30 7.47
N LYS A 147 19.29 15.07 7.28
CA LYS A 147 20.40 15.17 8.25
C LYS A 147 19.94 15.77 9.57
N GLU A 148 19.24 16.91 9.52
CA GLU A 148 18.70 17.57 10.72
C GLU A 148 17.68 16.68 11.44
N TYR A 149 16.86 15.94 10.70
CA TYR A 149 15.90 15.00 11.25
C TYR A 149 16.58 13.94 12.12
N PHE A 150 17.63 13.29 11.62
CA PHE A 150 18.38 12.30 12.40
C PHE A 150 19.09 12.91 13.61
N LEU A 151 19.68 14.10 13.46
CA LEU A 151 20.28 14.82 14.59
C LEU A 151 19.25 15.12 15.69
N ARG A 152 18.05 15.57 15.32
CA ARG A 152 16.96 15.85 16.25
C ARG A 152 16.43 14.58 16.92
N GLN A 153 16.37 13.46 16.21
CA GLN A 153 15.97 12.19 16.80
C GLN A 153 17.01 11.71 17.82
N ASN A 154 18.29 11.80 17.49
CA ASN A 154 19.38 11.42 18.38
C ASN A 154 19.43 12.33 19.62
N SER A 155 19.28 13.65 19.45
CA SER A 155 19.27 14.58 20.59
C SER A 155 18.11 14.31 21.55
N ARG A 156 16.91 13.99 21.04
CA ARG A 156 15.78 13.60 21.88
C ARG A 156 16.05 12.32 22.65
N THR A 157 16.68 11.32 22.03
CA THR A 157 17.03 10.06 22.69
C THR A 157 18.09 10.28 23.76
N ALA A 158 19.12 11.09 23.47
CA ALA A 158 20.16 11.45 24.42
C ALA A 158 19.59 12.18 25.64
N LEU A 159 18.80 13.23 25.42
CA LEU A 159 18.13 13.97 26.51
C LEU A 159 17.23 13.09 27.36
N LYS A 160 16.52 12.12 26.75
CA LYS A 160 15.69 11.17 27.49
C LYS A 160 16.54 10.26 28.38
N ALA A 161 17.68 9.79 27.88
CA ALA A 161 18.61 8.95 28.64
C ALA A 161 19.26 9.74 29.78
N GLU A 162 19.70 10.98 29.54
CA GLU A 162 20.23 11.89 30.55
C GLU A 162 19.20 12.20 31.64
N ALA A 163 17.97 12.54 31.25
CA ALA A 163 16.88 12.80 32.20
C ALA A 163 16.56 11.57 33.06
N TYR A 164 16.58 10.38 32.47
CA TYR A 164 16.41 9.14 33.21
C TYR A 164 17.56 8.92 34.21
N ALA A 165 18.81 9.05 33.76
CA ALA A 165 19.99 8.91 34.62
C ALA A 165 19.95 9.89 35.80
N TRP A 166 19.59 11.15 35.55
CA TRP A 166 19.45 12.17 36.59
C TRP A 166 18.32 11.87 37.56
N SER A 167 17.17 11.38 37.06
CA SER A 167 16.04 11.00 37.92
C SER A 167 16.32 9.77 38.80
N ALA A 168 17.23 8.89 38.37
CA ALA A 168 17.58 7.67 39.08
C ALA A 168 18.77 7.85 40.04
N GLU A 169 19.43 9.01 40.05
CA GLU A 169 20.63 9.27 40.86
C GLU A 169 20.31 9.60 42.33
N ASP A 170 19.10 10.10 42.63
CA ASP A 170 18.63 10.46 43.98
C ASP A 170 17.65 9.43 44.58
N MET A 171 17.58 8.22 44.00
CA MET A 171 16.78 7.08 44.50
C MET A 171 17.70 5.94 44.95
#